data_AF-A0A8H7DL33-F1
#
_entry.id   AF-A0A8H7DL33-F1
#
_cell.length_a   1.000
_cell.length_b   1.000
_cell.length_c   1.000
_cell.angle_alpha   90.00
_cell.angle_beta   90.00
_cell.angle_gamma   90.00
#
_symmetry.space_group_name_H-M   'P 1'
#
loop_
_entity.id
_entity.type
_entity.pdbx_description
1 polymer ?
#
loop_
_entity_poly.entity_id
_entity_poly.type
_entity_poly.pdbx_seq_one_letter_code
_entity_poly.pdbx_strand_id
1 'polypeptide(L)'
;MGQFFEEIPENLITWILKQQMFWVSTAPLKSDGHVNVSPKGLEGSFHVVDSRRVWYEDLTGSGNETIAHLRENGRITILFNAFEGLPRIVRLFGKGTVYEYGTPEYEELLPPSVRKPGSRAVIMVDVYKVGTSCGYAVPYYDFKGHRSKLVDMSIPMQNLDRDAELALDPSTLSEPPRPKKGLKSYWAENNATSLDGLPALLYAQTSTRLFNPVSPAPKKDGVSATPKDAAKVTKGGETVATILDNLKVPLAFTLGILTATMYTQFLPKIHAAIDTLQDHVA
;
A
#
# COMPACT_ATOMS: atom_id res chain seq x y z
N MET A 1 7.91 -4.52 25.87
CA MET A 1 6.56 -5.13 25.95
C MET A 1 5.65 -4.39 24.99
N GLY A 2 4.74 -5.06 24.28
CA GLY A 2 3.78 -4.38 23.42
C GLY A 2 2.79 -3.54 24.23
N GLN A 3 2.21 -2.51 23.63
CA GLN A 3 1.15 -1.71 24.26
C GLN A 3 -0.18 -2.01 23.59
N PHE A 4 -1.27 -1.91 24.35
CA PHE A 4 -2.63 -2.09 23.85
C PHE A 4 -3.47 -0.87 24.15
N PHE A 5 -4.40 -0.56 23.24
CA PHE A 5 -5.34 0.53 23.34
C PHE A 5 -6.73 0.04 22.91
N GLU A 6 -7.77 0.65 23.45
CA GLU A 6 -9.16 0.39 23.04
C GLU A 6 -9.54 1.15 21.75
N GLU A 7 -8.78 2.20 21.42
CA GLU A 7 -8.97 3.07 20.26
C GLU A 7 -7.61 3.37 19.60
N ILE A 8 -7.63 3.81 18.34
CA ILE A 8 -6.45 4.23 17.60
C ILE A 8 -6.02 5.61 18.13
N PRO A 9 -4.88 5.72 18.82
CA PRO A 9 -4.37 7.01 19.26
C PRO A 9 -4.03 7.89 18.05
N GLU A 10 -4.21 9.21 18.20
CA GLU A 10 -4.03 10.19 17.11
C GLU A 10 -2.63 10.12 16.46
N ASN A 11 -1.59 9.92 17.27
CA ASN A 11 -0.22 9.75 16.77
C ASN A 11 -0.04 8.46 15.95
N LEU A 12 -0.83 7.42 16.20
CA LEU A 12 -0.86 6.21 15.37
C LEU A 12 -1.66 6.42 14.09
N ILE A 13 -2.76 7.19 14.10
CA ILE A 13 -3.50 7.55 12.88
C ILE A 13 -2.56 8.24 11.89
N THR A 14 -1.85 9.27 12.35
CA THR A 14 -0.88 10.02 11.52
C THR A 14 0.22 9.11 10.97
N TRP A 15 0.66 8.11 11.75
CA TRP A 15 1.69 7.17 11.31
C TRP A 15 1.15 6.11 10.33
N ILE A 16 -0.06 5.59 10.56
CA ILE A 16 -0.74 4.60 9.71
C ILE A 16 -0.94 5.17 8.30
N LEU A 17 -1.42 6.41 8.19
CA LEU A 17 -1.70 7.05 6.90
C LEU A 17 -0.45 7.31 6.04
N LYS A 18 0.76 7.21 6.62
CA LYS A 18 2.03 7.32 5.88
C LYS A 18 2.51 5.99 5.30
N GLN A 19 1.92 4.87 5.72
CA GLN A 19 2.39 3.55 5.30
C GLN A 19 1.96 3.27 3.86
N GLN A 20 2.90 2.74 3.07
CA GLN A 20 2.68 2.45 1.64
C GLN A 20 1.91 1.12 1.41
N MET A 21 1.82 0.29 2.44
CA MET A 21 1.11 -0.98 2.41
C MET A 21 0.62 -1.39 3.80
N PHE A 22 -0.35 -2.29 3.83
CA PHE A 22 -0.86 -2.94 5.02
C PHE A 22 -1.22 -4.40 4.72
N TRP A 23 -1.34 -5.20 5.76
CA TRP A 23 -1.68 -6.62 5.66
C TRP A 23 -3.05 -6.86 6.26
N VAL A 24 -3.90 -7.57 5.53
CA VAL A 24 -5.22 -7.96 6.00
C VAL A 24 -5.20 -9.45 6.31
N SER A 25 -5.58 -9.81 7.52
CA SER A 25 -5.68 -11.21 7.96
C SER A 25 -7.11 -11.54 8.37
N THR A 26 -7.63 -12.66 7.88
CA THR A 26 -8.95 -13.20 8.21
C THR A 26 -8.89 -14.73 8.26
N ALA A 27 -9.86 -15.37 8.91
CA ALA A 27 -9.93 -16.83 8.98
C ALA A 27 -11.38 -17.30 9.01
N PRO A 28 -11.71 -18.42 8.34
CA PRO A 28 -13.02 -19.03 8.43
C PRO A 28 -13.24 -19.63 9.83
N LEU A 29 -14.47 -20.04 10.13
CA LEU A 29 -14.82 -20.76 11.36
C LEU A 29 -14.38 -22.22 11.31
N LYS A 30 -14.38 -22.80 10.11
CA LYS A 30 -14.01 -24.19 9.87
C LYS A 30 -12.54 -24.42 10.30
N SER A 31 -12.31 -25.43 11.13
CA SER A 31 -10.98 -25.69 11.73
C SER A 31 -9.91 -26.11 10.72
N ASP A 32 -10.31 -26.69 9.59
CA ASP A 32 -9.48 -27.08 8.45
C ASP A 32 -9.56 -26.06 7.29
N GLY A 33 -10.22 -24.92 7.49
CA GLY A 33 -10.29 -23.85 6.49
C GLY A 33 -8.99 -23.04 6.43
N HIS A 34 -8.81 -22.30 5.34
CA HIS A 34 -7.57 -21.59 5.07
C HIS A 34 -7.55 -20.22 5.75
N VAL A 35 -6.55 -19.99 6.61
CA VAL A 35 -6.26 -18.64 7.12
C VAL A 35 -5.73 -17.78 5.98
N ASN A 36 -6.38 -16.64 5.75
CA ASN A 36 -5.99 -15.70 4.70
C ASN A 36 -5.10 -14.59 5.26
N VAL A 37 -4.05 -14.25 4.52
CA VAL A 37 -3.21 -13.06 4.75
C VAL A 37 -2.90 -12.44 3.40
N SER A 38 -3.30 -11.18 3.19
CA SER A 38 -3.12 -10.49 1.91
C SER A 38 -2.53 -9.09 2.10
N PRO A 39 -1.43 -8.73 1.41
CA PRO A 39 -0.96 -7.36 1.37
C PRO A 39 -1.87 -6.50 0.49
N LYS A 40 -2.06 -5.25 0.90
CA LYS A 40 -2.78 -4.20 0.17
C LYS A 40 -1.88 -2.97 0.15
N GLY A 41 -1.82 -2.25 -0.96
CA GLY A 41 -0.83 -1.18 -1.11
C GLY A 41 -1.00 -0.34 -2.35
N LEU A 42 -2.25 -0.11 -2.80
CA LEU A 42 -2.51 0.96 -3.76
C LEU A 42 -2.68 2.27 -3.00
N GLU A 43 -2.06 3.33 -3.48
CA GLU A 43 -2.13 4.65 -2.86
C GLU A 43 -3.58 5.12 -2.65
N GLY A 44 -3.85 5.70 -1.49
CA GLY A 44 -5.16 6.24 -1.15
C GLY A 44 -6.28 5.20 -1.17
N SER A 45 -5.97 3.96 -0.75
CA SER A 45 -6.97 2.89 -0.58
C SER A 45 -7.34 2.65 0.88
N PHE A 46 -6.59 3.17 1.85
CA PHE A 46 -6.86 3.02 3.28
C PHE A 46 -7.29 4.36 3.88
N HIS A 47 -8.35 4.35 4.67
CA HIS A 47 -9.00 5.55 5.19
C HIS A 47 -9.36 5.36 6.67
N VAL A 48 -9.28 6.44 7.43
CA VAL A 48 -9.66 6.50 8.85
C VAL A 48 -10.90 7.38 8.96
N VAL A 49 -11.97 6.84 9.56
CA VAL A 49 -13.22 7.58 9.81
C VAL A 49 -13.12 8.30 11.15
N ASP A 50 -12.73 7.57 12.19
CA ASP A 50 -12.54 8.06 13.55
C ASP A 50 -11.54 7.15 14.30
N SER A 51 -11.38 7.34 15.62
CA SER A 51 -10.46 6.56 16.45
C SER A 51 -10.84 5.07 16.57
N ARG A 52 -12.03 4.67 16.13
CA ARG A 52 -12.53 3.28 16.21
C ARG A 52 -12.95 2.71 14.86
N ARG A 53 -12.99 3.49 13.79
CA ARG A 53 -13.43 3.03 12.47
C ARG A 53 -12.46 3.40 11.39
N VAL A 54 -12.13 2.40 10.59
CA VAL A 54 -11.30 2.52 9.39
C VAL A 54 -11.97 1.76 8.26
N TRP A 55 -11.62 2.08 7.03
CA TRP A 55 -12.02 1.26 5.90
C TRP A 55 -10.92 1.22 4.84
N TYR A 56 -11.00 0.22 3.97
CA TYR A 56 -10.19 0.22 2.78
C TYR A 56 -10.99 -0.17 1.53
N GLU A 57 -10.57 0.39 0.39
CA GLU A 57 -11.07 0.07 -0.93
C GLU A 57 -10.52 -1.29 -1.37
N ASP A 58 -11.38 -2.31 -1.48
CA ASP A 58 -11.01 -3.62 -1.99
C ASP A 58 -11.17 -3.64 -3.51
N LEU A 59 -10.03 -3.85 -4.17
CA LEU A 59 -9.92 -3.88 -5.62
C LEU A 59 -9.95 -5.32 -6.13
N THR A 60 -10.35 -5.45 -7.39
CA THR A 60 -10.47 -6.72 -8.11
C THR A 60 -9.13 -7.44 -8.13
N GLY A 61 -9.12 -8.68 -7.63
CA GLY A 61 -8.00 -9.60 -7.70
C GLY A 61 -8.50 -11.03 -7.75
N SER A 62 -7.57 -11.99 -7.81
CA SER A 62 -7.91 -13.41 -7.92
C SER A 62 -8.53 -13.99 -6.64
N GLY A 63 -8.17 -13.46 -5.47
CA GLY A 63 -8.70 -13.91 -4.17
C GLY A 63 -9.94 -13.16 -3.72
N ASN A 64 -10.75 -13.79 -2.87
CA ASN A 64 -11.90 -13.14 -2.22
C ASN A 64 -12.21 -13.66 -0.80
N GLU A 65 -11.19 -14.22 -0.14
CA GLU A 65 -11.24 -14.87 1.16
C GLU A 65 -11.62 -13.88 2.27
N THR A 66 -11.09 -12.66 2.22
CA THR A 66 -11.46 -11.62 3.20
C THR A 66 -12.97 -11.36 3.18
N ILE A 67 -13.57 -11.14 2.02
CA ILE A 67 -15.02 -10.91 1.92
C ILE A 67 -15.79 -12.12 2.47
N ALA A 68 -15.40 -13.33 2.07
CA ALA A 68 -16.08 -14.55 2.52
C ALA A 68 -16.01 -14.75 4.04
N HIS A 69 -14.82 -14.61 4.64
CA HIS A 69 -14.63 -14.77 6.09
C HIS A 69 -15.35 -13.67 6.89
N LEU A 70 -15.39 -12.45 6.35
CA LEU A 70 -16.13 -11.35 6.98
C LEU A 70 -17.63 -11.61 6.99
N ARG A 71 -18.19 -12.13 5.89
CA ARG A 71 -19.60 -12.53 5.83
C ARG A 71 -19.93 -13.64 6.81
N GLU A 72 -19.02 -14.60 6.98
CA GLU A 72 -19.23 -15.73 7.88
C GLU A 72 -19.12 -15.31 9.37
N ASN A 73 -18.08 -14.57 9.75
CA ASN A 73 -17.76 -14.35 11.16
C ASN A 73 -17.22 -12.95 11.52
N GLY A 74 -16.98 -12.11 10.51
CA GLY A 74 -16.56 -10.72 10.67
C GLY A 74 -15.16 -10.52 11.24
N ARG A 75 -14.37 -11.55 11.55
CA ARG A 75 -13.06 -11.36 12.22
C ARG A 75 -12.00 -10.88 11.24
N ILE A 76 -11.34 -9.78 11.59
CA ILE A 76 -10.28 -9.19 10.79
C ILE A 76 -9.18 -8.59 11.67
N THR A 77 -7.95 -8.68 11.20
CA THR A 77 -6.82 -7.90 11.72
C THR A 77 -6.12 -7.18 10.58
N ILE A 78 -5.89 -5.88 10.74
CA ILE A 78 -5.08 -5.09 9.83
C ILE A 78 -3.73 -4.83 10.50
N LEU A 79 -2.63 -5.14 9.79
CA LEU A 79 -1.28 -4.99 10.29
C LEU A 79 -0.48 -4.02 9.43
N PHE A 80 0.26 -3.14 10.11
CA PHE A 80 1.21 -2.19 9.52
C PHE A 80 2.61 -2.44 10.07
N ASN A 81 3.63 -2.23 9.23
CA ASN A 81 5.04 -2.31 9.59
C ASN A 81 5.75 -1.02 9.18
N ALA A 82 6.62 -0.50 10.04
CA ALA A 82 7.62 0.48 9.62
C ALA A 82 8.69 -0.26 8.82
N PHE A 83 8.82 0.09 7.54
CA PHE A 83 9.95 -0.32 6.71
C PHE A 83 11.02 0.77 6.57
N GLU A 84 10.74 1.95 7.13
CA GLU A 84 11.63 3.11 7.21
C GLU A 84 11.55 3.74 8.60
N GLY A 85 12.59 4.48 8.98
CA GLY A 85 12.62 5.22 10.25
C GLY A 85 12.63 4.31 11.49
N LEU A 86 11.99 4.75 12.57
CA LEU A 86 11.96 3.99 13.82
C LEU A 86 11.10 2.72 13.67
N PRO A 87 11.58 1.57 14.15
CA PRO A 87 10.87 0.31 13.97
C PRO A 87 9.57 0.31 14.77
N ARG A 88 8.49 -0.17 14.13
CA ARG A 88 7.14 -0.21 14.69
C ARG A 88 6.29 -1.24 13.96
N ILE A 89 5.44 -1.93 14.71
CA ILE A 89 4.35 -2.75 14.19
C ILE A 89 3.06 -2.29 14.87
N VAL A 90 2.00 -2.07 14.11
CA VAL A 90 0.65 -1.76 14.63
C VAL A 90 -0.33 -2.80 14.10
N ARG A 91 -1.20 -3.30 14.98
CA ARG A 91 -2.31 -4.20 14.65
C ARG A 91 -3.62 -3.53 15.05
N LEU A 92 -4.56 -3.49 14.13
CA LEU A 92 -5.95 -3.11 14.37
C LEU A 92 -6.77 -4.39 14.38
N PHE A 93 -7.25 -4.79 15.55
CA PHE A 93 -8.16 -5.92 15.70
C PHE A 93 -9.60 -5.38 15.64
N GLY A 94 -10.40 -5.95 14.74
CA GLY A 94 -11.73 -5.41 14.49
C GLY A 94 -12.75 -6.43 14.00
N LYS A 95 -13.95 -5.92 13.79
CA LYS A 95 -15.04 -6.58 13.09
C LYS A 95 -15.26 -5.90 11.74
N GLY A 96 -15.23 -6.68 10.67
CA GLY A 96 -15.34 -6.15 9.32
C GLY A 96 -16.74 -6.32 8.74
N THR A 97 -17.18 -5.31 7.99
CA THR A 97 -18.43 -5.27 7.23
C THR A 97 -18.11 -4.98 5.77
N VAL A 98 -18.79 -5.67 4.85
CA VAL A 98 -18.56 -5.56 3.41
C VAL A 98 -19.67 -4.74 2.76
N TYR A 99 -19.30 -3.63 2.13
CA TYR A 99 -20.19 -2.86 1.26
C TYR A 99 -19.76 -3.06 -0.19
N GLU A 100 -20.55 -3.81 -0.95
CA GLU A 100 -20.22 -4.17 -2.33
C GLU A 100 -20.50 -3.02 -3.31
N TYR A 101 -19.80 -3.05 -4.45
CA TYR A 101 -20.05 -2.14 -5.56
C TYR A 101 -21.55 -2.05 -5.89
N GLY A 102 -22.08 -0.82 -5.90
CA GLY A 102 -23.49 -0.54 -6.18
C GLY A 102 -24.43 -0.49 -4.98
N THR A 103 -23.99 -0.89 -3.80
CA THR A 103 -24.75 -0.68 -2.55
C THR A 103 -24.73 0.80 -2.14
N PRO A 104 -25.78 1.33 -1.47
CA PRO A 104 -25.81 2.73 -1.03
C PRO A 104 -24.59 3.14 -0.19
N GLU A 105 -24.16 2.28 0.73
CA GLU A 105 -23.03 2.52 1.64
C GLU A 105 -21.70 2.61 0.87
N TYR A 106 -21.54 1.78 -0.16
CA TYR A 106 -20.38 1.84 -1.04
C TYR A 106 -20.36 3.14 -1.86
N GLU A 107 -21.50 3.55 -2.40
CA GLU A 107 -21.62 4.77 -3.20
C GLU A 107 -21.39 6.04 -2.37
N GLU A 108 -21.78 6.04 -1.09
CA GLU A 108 -21.51 7.14 -0.16
C GLU A 108 -20.01 7.29 0.13
N LEU A 109 -19.30 6.19 0.38
CA LEU A 109 -17.88 6.19 0.76
C LEU A 109 -16.94 6.37 -0.44
N LEU A 110 -17.30 5.76 -1.58
CA LEU A 110 -16.50 5.78 -2.81
C LEU A 110 -17.34 6.26 -3.99
N PRO A 111 -17.74 7.55 -4.02
CA PRO A 111 -18.46 8.07 -5.15
C PRO A 111 -17.63 7.98 -6.43
N PRO A 112 -18.29 8.02 -7.60
CA PRO A 112 -17.65 8.05 -8.92
C PRO A 112 -16.38 8.91 -9.05
N SER A 113 -16.34 10.09 -8.43
CA SER A 113 -15.20 11.02 -8.57
C SER A 113 -13.88 10.54 -7.96
N VAL A 114 -13.90 9.59 -7.02
CA VAL A 114 -12.70 9.14 -6.27
C VAL A 114 -12.42 7.64 -6.41
N ARG A 115 -13.41 6.87 -6.86
CA ARG A 115 -13.34 5.41 -7.01
C ARG A 115 -12.25 4.99 -7.98
N LYS A 116 -11.44 4.01 -7.57
CA LYS A 116 -10.37 3.49 -8.42
C LYS A 116 -10.89 2.44 -9.40
N PRO A 117 -10.24 2.29 -10.58
CA PRO A 117 -10.58 1.21 -11.50
C PRO A 117 -10.44 -0.17 -10.85
N GLY A 118 -11.45 -1.03 -11.07
CA GLY A 118 -11.49 -2.37 -10.49
C GLY A 118 -11.97 -2.43 -9.04
N SER A 119 -12.43 -1.32 -8.45
CA SER A 119 -13.04 -1.32 -7.11
C SER A 119 -14.29 -2.18 -7.07
N ARG A 120 -14.33 -3.15 -6.14
CA ARG A 120 -15.42 -4.13 -6.01
C ARG A 120 -16.15 -4.07 -4.67
N ALA A 121 -15.50 -3.56 -3.62
CA ALA A 121 -16.11 -3.39 -2.32
C ALA A 121 -15.36 -2.35 -1.47
N VAL A 122 -16.03 -1.84 -0.44
CA VAL A 122 -15.42 -1.21 0.74
C VAL A 122 -15.47 -2.22 1.88
N ILE A 123 -14.34 -2.36 2.57
CA ILE A 123 -14.25 -3.16 3.79
C ILE A 123 -14.16 -2.19 4.96
N MET A 124 -15.30 -1.96 5.61
CA MET A 124 -15.39 -1.19 6.85
C MET A 124 -14.94 -2.06 8.02
N VAL A 125 -14.18 -1.49 8.95
CA VAL A 125 -13.68 -2.21 10.13
C VAL A 125 -13.94 -1.39 11.40
N ASP A 126 -14.77 -1.95 12.27
CA ASP A 126 -14.97 -1.49 13.63
C ASP A 126 -13.86 -2.06 14.52
N VAL A 127 -12.91 -1.20 14.87
CA VAL A 127 -11.73 -1.53 15.68
C VAL A 127 -12.13 -1.55 17.16
N TYR A 128 -11.95 -2.70 17.79
CA TYR A 128 -12.17 -2.87 19.23
C TYR A 128 -10.86 -2.94 20.02
N LYS A 129 -9.72 -3.13 19.35
CA LYS A 129 -8.41 -3.18 20.01
C LYS A 129 -7.28 -2.82 19.07
N VAL A 130 -6.31 -2.08 19.58
CA VAL A 130 -5.06 -1.75 18.90
C VAL A 130 -3.90 -2.35 19.67
N GLY A 131 -2.96 -2.98 18.98
CA GLY A 131 -1.74 -3.53 19.56
C GLY A 131 -0.50 -2.97 18.88
N THR A 132 0.47 -2.50 19.65
CA THR A 132 1.76 -2.03 19.14
C THR A 132 2.91 -2.90 19.62
N SER A 133 3.93 -3.06 18.78
CA SER A 133 5.18 -3.74 19.15
C SER A 133 6.38 -3.12 18.45
N CYS A 134 7.58 -3.26 19.03
CA CYS A 134 8.79 -2.56 18.61
C CYS A 134 9.33 -2.99 17.24
N GLY A 135 9.20 -4.25 16.83
CA GLY A 135 9.61 -4.68 15.48
C GLY A 135 11.12 -4.57 15.21
N TYR A 136 12.00 -4.68 16.22
CA TYR A 136 13.45 -4.49 16.07
C TYR A 136 14.15 -5.41 15.06
N ALA A 137 13.52 -6.53 14.68
CA ALA A 137 14.02 -7.45 13.67
C ALA A 137 13.32 -7.29 12.29
N VAL A 138 12.38 -6.34 12.16
CA VAL A 138 11.76 -6.02 10.86
C VAL A 138 12.80 -5.28 10.02
N PRO A 139 13.14 -5.75 8.81
CA PRO A 139 14.17 -5.13 8.00
C PRO A 139 13.69 -3.82 7.38
N TYR A 140 14.65 -2.98 7.02
CA TYR A 140 14.40 -1.78 6.23
C TYR A 140 14.13 -2.14 4.76
N TYR A 141 13.28 -1.36 4.10
CA TYR A 141 13.10 -1.38 2.65
C TYR A 141 12.95 0.04 2.11
N ASP A 142 13.48 0.26 0.90
CA ASP A 142 13.23 1.48 0.16
C ASP A 142 11.94 1.35 -0.66
N PHE A 143 11.00 2.28 -0.46
CA PHE A 143 9.86 2.41 -1.35
C PHE A 143 10.28 2.98 -2.70
N LYS A 144 9.98 2.25 -3.79
CA LYS A 144 10.29 2.69 -5.17
C LYS A 144 9.05 3.18 -5.95
N GLY A 145 7.84 2.93 -5.45
CA GLY A 145 6.58 3.28 -6.10
C GLY A 145 5.54 2.15 -6.10
N HIS A 146 4.29 2.51 -6.39
CA HIS A 146 3.18 1.55 -6.51
C HIS A 146 3.16 0.86 -7.88
N ARG A 147 2.62 -0.37 -7.92
CA ARG A 147 2.40 -1.11 -9.18
C ARG A 147 1.09 -0.65 -9.83
N SER A 148 1.09 -0.44 -11.15
CA SER A 148 -0.09 0.00 -11.91
C SER A 148 -0.93 -1.15 -12.50
N LYS A 149 -0.35 -2.35 -12.63
CA LYS A 149 -0.91 -3.46 -13.43
C LYS A 149 -2.37 -3.80 -13.09
N LEU A 150 -2.75 -3.75 -11.82
CA LEU A 150 -4.12 -4.02 -11.37
C LEU A 150 -5.13 -3.03 -11.97
N VAL A 151 -4.78 -1.74 -11.89
CA VAL A 151 -5.57 -0.62 -12.42
C VAL A 151 -5.60 -0.69 -13.94
N ASP A 152 -4.44 -0.88 -14.57
CA ASP A 152 -4.28 -0.94 -16.04
C ASP A 152 -5.13 -2.05 -16.67
N MET A 153 -5.26 -3.20 -16.00
CA MET A 153 -6.11 -4.30 -16.45
C MET A 153 -7.59 -4.04 -16.21
N SER A 154 -7.94 -3.35 -15.13
CA SER A 154 -9.33 -3.10 -14.75
C SER A 154 -10.02 -2.07 -15.63
N ILE A 155 -9.29 -1.07 -16.13
CA ILE A 155 -9.83 0.00 -17.00
C ILE A 155 -10.52 -0.54 -18.27
N PRO A 156 -9.88 -1.36 -19.12
CA PRO A 156 -10.57 -1.86 -20.31
C PRO A 156 -11.73 -2.80 -19.95
N MET A 157 -11.64 -3.55 -18.85
CA MET A 157 -12.71 -4.45 -18.41
C MET A 157 -13.97 -3.68 -17.98
N GLN A 158 -13.82 -2.63 -17.17
CA GLN A 158 -14.95 -1.81 -16.73
C GLN A 158 -15.57 -1.01 -17.88
N ASN A 159 -14.76 -0.56 -18.85
CA ASN A 159 -15.26 0.15 -20.02
C ASN A 159 -16.14 -0.78 -20.87
N LEU A 160 -15.78 -2.06 -21.00
CA LEU A 160 -16.63 -3.04 -21.68
C LEU A 160 -18.00 -3.21 -20.99
N ASP A 161 -18.03 -3.33 -19.66
CA ASP A 161 -19.29 -3.43 -18.92
C ASP A 161 -20.15 -2.17 -19.12
N ARG A 162 -19.53 -0.98 -18.97
CA ARG A 162 -20.21 0.30 -19.15
C ARG A 162 -20.78 0.48 -20.56
N ASP A 163 -19.97 0.21 -21.58
CA ASP A 163 -20.40 0.38 -22.97
C ASP A 163 -21.53 -0.59 -23.32
N ALA A 164 -21.52 -1.80 -22.75
CA ALA A 164 -22.62 -2.76 -22.89
C ALA A 164 -23.90 -2.29 -22.16
N GLU A 165 -23.79 -1.73 -20.96
CA GLU A 165 -24.93 -1.17 -20.22
C GLU A 165 -25.56 0.03 -20.93
N LEU A 166 -24.75 0.92 -21.50
CA LEU A 166 -25.23 2.08 -22.25
C LEU A 166 -25.89 1.71 -23.59
N ALA A 167 -25.55 0.55 -24.16
CA ALA A 167 -26.13 0.07 -25.39
C ALA A 167 -27.52 -0.56 -25.22
N LEU A 168 -27.96 -0.78 -23.98
CA LEU A 168 -29.24 -1.42 -23.66
C LEU A 168 -30.19 -0.43 -23.02
N ASP A 169 -31.50 -0.62 -23.26
CA ASP A 169 -32.53 0.16 -22.60
C ASP A 169 -32.62 -0.27 -21.11
N PRO A 170 -32.37 0.64 -20.15
CA PRO A 170 -32.42 0.32 -18.71
C PRO A 170 -33.76 -0.25 -18.24
N SER A 171 -34.85 0.01 -18.97
CA SER A 171 -36.19 -0.48 -18.64
C SER A 171 -36.43 -1.94 -19.04
N THR A 172 -35.52 -2.53 -19.81
CA THR A 172 -35.71 -3.87 -20.42
C THR A 172 -34.93 -4.99 -19.73
N LEU A 173 -34.10 -4.68 -18.74
CA LEU A 173 -33.18 -5.64 -18.13
C LEU A 173 -33.53 -5.99 -16.69
N SER A 174 -33.65 -7.29 -16.41
CA SER A 174 -33.65 -7.81 -15.03
C SER A 174 -32.24 -7.91 -14.42
N GLU A 175 -31.20 -8.01 -15.27
CA GLU A 175 -29.79 -8.07 -14.89
C GLU A 175 -28.93 -7.24 -15.87
N PRO A 176 -27.81 -6.64 -15.41
CA PRO A 176 -26.91 -5.93 -16.32
C PRO A 176 -26.27 -6.88 -17.34
N PRO A 177 -25.96 -6.42 -18.56
CA PRO A 177 -25.15 -7.20 -19.48
C PRO A 177 -23.79 -7.51 -18.85
N ARG A 178 -23.30 -8.73 -19.10
CA ARG A 178 -21.98 -9.18 -18.63
C ARG A 178 -21.13 -9.61 -19.81
N PRO A 179 -20.46 -8.67 -20.50
CA PRO A 179 -19.47 -9.02 -21.52
C PRO A 179 -18.45 -10.00 -20.95
N LYS A 180 -18.08 -11.03 -21.72
CA LYS A 180 -17.15 -12.10 -21.29
C LYS A 180 -15.81 -11.59 -20.73
N LYS A 181 -15.37 -10.39 -21.14
CA LYS A 181 -14.13 -9.75 -20.69
C LYS A 181 -14.36 -8.57 -19.73
N GLY A 182 -15.59 -8.38 -19.27
CA GLY A 182 -15.96 -7.35 -18.30
C GLY A 182 -15.55 -7.72 -16.87
N LEU A 183 -15.49 -6.72 -15.99
CA LEU A 183 -15.29 -6.92 -14.56
C LEU A 183 -16.44 -7.72 -13.95
N LYS A 184 -17.69 -7.44 -14.34
CA LYS A 184 -18.86 -8.14 -13.77
C LYS A 184 -18.85 -9.63 -14.11
N SER A 185 -18.41 -10.02 -15.32
CA SER A 185 -18.18 -11.44 -15.67
C SER A 185 -17.06 -12.03 -14.83
N TYR A 186 -15.93 -11.32 -14.71
CA TYR A 186 -14.79 -11.77 -13.90
C TYR A 186 -15.17 -12.00 -12.43
N TRP A 187 -15.94 -11.09 -11.82
CA TRP A 187 -16.42 -11.21 -10.46
C TRP A 187 -17.34 -12.42 -10.26
N ALA A 188 -18.28 -12.62 -11.18
CA ALA A 188 -19.18 -13.76 -11.14
C ALA A 188 -18.42 -15.10 -11.22
N GLU A 189 -17.39 -15.17 -12.05
CA GLU A 189 -16.61 -16.39 -12.28
C GLU A 189 -15.56 -16.66 -11.20
N ASN A 190 -14.87 -15.62 -10.71
CA ASN A 190 -13.65 -15.76 -9.92
C ASN A 190 -13.77 -15.24 -8.49
N ASN A 191 -14.81 -14.48 -8.16
CA ASN A 191 -14.94 -13.82 -6.86
C ASN A 191 -16.28 -14.09 -6.17
N ALA A 192 -17.15 -14.94 -6.73
CA ALA A 192 -18.40 -15.32 -6.08
C ALA A 192 -18.18 -16.20 -4.82
N THR A 193 -17.09 -16.98 -4.79
CA THR A 193 -16.78 -17.90 -3.68
C THR A 193 -15.30 -17.84 -3.28
N SER A 194 -14.99 -18.18 -2.03
CA SER A 194 -13.61 -18.42 -1.58
C SER A 194 -13.08 -19.78 -2.02
N LEU A 195 -11.79 -20.04 -1.77
CA LEU A 195 -11.17 -21.35 -1.96
C LEU A 195 -11.86 -22.46 -1.14
N ASP A 196 -12.40 -22.12 0.02
CA ASP A 196 -13.12 -23.05 0.90
C ASP A 196 -14.62 -23.18 0.55
N GLY A 197 -15.05 -22.58 -0.57
CA GLY A 197 -16.44 -22.63 -1.04
C GLY A 197 -17.40 -21.71 -0.27
N LEU A 198 -16.89 -20.79 0.56
CA LEU A 198 -17.73 -19.82 1.26
C LEU A 198 -18.20 -18.72 0.30
N PRO A 199 -19.45 -18.23 0.43
CA PRO A 199 -19.95 -17.16 -0.42
C PRO A 199 -19.21 -15.84 -0.14
N ALA A 200 -18.86 -15.12 -1.20
CA ALA A 200 -18.04 -13.93 -1.14
C ALA A 200 -18.75 -12.69 -1.75
N LEU A 201 -18.53 -12.34 -3.02
CA LEU A 201 -19.35 -11.31 -3.68
C LEU A 201 -20.75 -11.84 -3.97
N LEU A 202 -21.76 -11.08 -3.57
CA LEU A 202 -23.16 -11.44 -3.74
C LEU A 202 -23.86 -10.56 -4.77
N TYR A 203 -23.50 -9.28 -4.87
CA TYR A 203 -24.28 -8.26 -5.58
C TYR A 203 -23.46 -7.44 -6.59
N ALA A 204 -22.15 -7.30 -6.40
CA ALA A 204 -21.32 -6.43 -7.24
C ALA A 204 -21.43 -6.78 -8.74
N GLN A 205 -21.50 -8.06 -9.06
CA GLN A 205 -21.62 -8.58 -10.43
C GLN A 205 -23.01 -8.35 -11.08
N THR A 206 -24.04 -8.11 -10.28
CA THR A 206 -25.42 -7.83 -10.75
C THR A 206 -25.81 -6.37 -10.58
N SER A 207 -24.93 -5.53 -10.04
CA SER A 207 -25.17 -4.10 -9.88
C SER A 207 -25.48 -3.44 -11.23
N THR A 208 -26.48 -2.55 -11.28
CA THR A 208 -26.79 -1.71 -12.45
C THR A 208 -26.12 -0.33 -12.36
N ARG A 209 -25.23 -0.11 -11.40
CA ARG A 209 -24.41 1.10 -11.37
C ARG A 209 -23.39 1.05 -12.52
N LEU A 210 -23.35 2.14 -13.28
CA LEU A 210 -22.41 2.35 -14.37
C LEU A 210 -21.00 2.58 -13.82
N PHE A 211 -20.01 2.00 -14.48
CA PHE A 211 -18.62 2.35 -14.26
C PHE A 211 -18.28 3.73 -14.82
N ASN A 212 -17.29 4.38 -14.23
CA ASN A 212 -16.81 5.67 -14.70
C ASN A 212 -16.08 5.57 -16.04
N PRO A 213 -16.18 6.61 -16.89
CA PRO A 213 -15.22 6.82 -17.95
C PRO A 213 -13.82 6.95 -17.37
N VAL A 214 -12.99 5.96 -17.68
CA VAL A 214 -11.55 6.06 -17.44
C VAL A 214 -10.85 5.82 -18.76
N SER A 215 -10.16 6.84 -19.25
CA SER A 215 -9.28 6.70 -20.39
C SER A 215 -8.13 5.76 -20.01
N PRO A 216 -7.78 4.78 -20.87
CA PRO A 216 -6.56 4.02 -20.65
C PRO A 216 -5.39 4.98 -20.49
N ALA A 217 -4.53 4.75 -19.49
CA ALA A 217 -3.26 5.44 -19.45
C ALA A 217 -2.53 5.17 -20.78
N PRO A 218 -1.88 6.19 -21.39
CA PRO A 218 -1.08 5.95 -22.58
C PRO A 218 -0.11 4.81 -22.29
N LYS A 219 -0.03 3.82 -23.19
CA LYS A 219 0.93 2.72 -23.07
C LYS A 219 2.30 3.37 -22.93
N LYS A 220 2.93 3.23 -21.76
CA LYS A 220 4.36 3.53 -21.66
C LYS A 220 5.05 2.53 -22.59
N ASP A 221 5.59 3.02 -23.68
CA ASP A 221 6.43 2.23 -24.58
C ASP A 221 7.50 1.53 -23.73
N GLY A 222 7.61 0.23 -23.95
CA GLY A 222 8.08 -0.71 -22.94
C GLY A 222 9.50 -0.46 -22.42
N VAL A 223 9.64 -0.57 -21.10
CA VAL A 223 10.75 -1.28 -20.47
C VAL A 223 10.17 -2.12 -19.34
N SER A 224 9.53 -3.24 -19.70
CA SER A 224 9.41 -4.38 -18.78
C SER A 224 10.77 -5.07 -18.78
N ALA A 225 11.67 -4.67 -17.89
CA ALA A 225 12.92 -5.40 -17.69
C ALA A 225 12.61 -6.77 -17.07
N THR A 226 12.63 -7.81 -17.90
CA THR A 226 12.76 -9.20 -17.44
C THR A 226 14.20 -9.42 -16.94
N PRO A 227 14.45 -10.12 -15.81
CA PRO A 227 15.77 -10.20 -15.18
C PRO A 227 16.79 -11.14 -15.90
N LYS A 228 16.73 -11.27 -17.23
CA LYS A 228 17.60 -12.20 -17.98
C LYS A 228 18.53 -11.58 -19.02
N ASP A 229 18.41 -10.29 -19.33
CA ASP A 229 19.25 -9.66 -20.36
C ASP A 229 20.15 -8.51 -19.84
N ALA A 230 20.30 -8.35 -18.51
CA ALA A 230 21.14 -7.32 -17.90
C ALA A 230 22.67 -7.59 -18.02
N ALA A 231 23.10 -8.31 -19.05
CA ALA A 231 24.50 -8.62 -19.32
C ALA A 231 24.83 -8.39 -20.79
N LYS A 232 24.60 -7.16 -21.28
CA LYS A 232 25.35 -6.51 -22.37
C LYS A 232 24.65 -5.19 -22.69
N VAL A 233 25.25 -4.08 -22.27
CA VAL A 233 25.51 -2.86 -23.07
C VAL A 233 26.12 -1.86 -22.08
N THR A 234 27.46 -1.85 -22.03
CA THR A 234 28.23 -0.68 -21.61
C THR A 234 28.57 0.12 -22.87
N LYS A 235 28.16 1.40 -22.91
CA LYS A 235 29.04 2.55 -23.19
C LYS A 235 28.21 3.83 -23.36
N GLY A 236 28.52 4.87 -22.58
CA GLY A 236 28.14 6.24 -22.94
C GLY A 236 28.06 7.24 -21.78
N GLY A 237 29.22 7.73 -21.34
CA GLY A 237 29.45 9.09 -20.79
C GLY A 237 28.69 9.56 -19.55
N GLU A 238 29.31 9.45 -18.37
CA GLU A 238 28.93 10.29 -17.22
C GLU A 238 29.35 11.74 -17.48
N THR A 239 28.44 12.67 -17.23
CA THR A 239 28.70 14.11 -17.36
C THR A 239 29.56 14.57 -16.18
N VAL A 240 30.44 15.56 -16.38
CA VAL A 240 31.34 16.11 -15.33
C VAL A 240 30.56 16.54 -14.07
N ALA A 241 29.32 16.99 -14.22
CA ALA A 241 28.43 17.34 -13.11
C ALA A 241 28.06 16.14 -12.22
N THR A 242 27.81 14.96 -12.80
CA THR A 242 27.46 13.74 -12.07
C THR A 242 28.65 13.18 -11.28
N ILE A 243 29.85 13.28 -11.86
CA ILE A 243 31.10 12.90 -11.17
C ILE A 243 31.35 13.85 -9.99
N LEU A 244 31.15 15.16 -10.17
CA LEU A 244 31.30 16.13 -9.09
C LEU A 244 30.27 15.90 -7.97
N ASP A 245 29.01 15.61 -8.30
CA ASP A 245 27.97 15.33 -7.29
C ASP A 245 28.26 14.06 -6.48
N ASN A 246 28.74 13.00 -7.13
CA ASN A 246 29.10 11.75 -6.45
C ASN A 246 30.35 11.88 -5.58
N LEU A 247 31.23 12.85 -5.86
CA LEU A 247 32.43 13.11 -5.07
C LEU A 247 32.21 14.09 -3.91
N LYS A 248 31.12 14.87 -3.87
CA LYS A 248 30.86 15.86 -2.81
C LYS A 248 30.87 15.27 -1.40
N VAL A 249 30.16 14.16 -1.18
CA VAL A 249 30.04 13.55 0.15
C VAL A 249 31.35 12.88 0.60
N PRO A 250 32.05 12.09 -0.23
CA PRO A 250 33.37 11.55 0.10
C PRO A 250 34.45 12.63 0.36
N LEU A 251 34.44 13.73 -0.41
CA LEU A 251 35.41 14.81 -0.24
C LEU A 251 35.16 15.59 1.05
N ALA A 252 33.89 15.87 1.37
CA ALA A 252 33.52 16.53 2.62
C ALA A 252 33.88 15.67 3.85
N PHE A 253 33.69 14.34 3.74
CA PHE A 253 34.04 13.41 4.80
C PHE A 253 35.56 13.32 5.02
N THR A 254 36.36 13.22 3.94
CA THR A 254 37.83 13.19 4.06
C THR A 254 38.40 14.51 4.58
N LEU A 255 37.85 15.66 4.15
CA LEU A 255 38.24 16.96 4.67
C LEU A 255 37.89 17.10 6.17
N GLY A 256 36.72 16.61 6.60
CA GLY A 256 36.32 16.59 8.01
C GLY A 256 37.28 15.77 8.88
N ILE A 257 37.67 14.57 8.42
CA ILE A 257 38.66 13.73 9.11
C ILE A 257 40.02 14.43 9.19
N LEU A 258 40.51 15.02 8.09
CA LEU A 258 41.78 15.75 8.06
C LEU A 258 41.77 16.93 9.04
N THR A 259 40.68 17.69 9.08
CA THR A 259 40.53 18.84 9.97
C THR A 259 40.52 18.41 11.44
N ALA A 260 39.77 17.35 11.77
CA ALA A 260 39.74 16.79 13.12
C ALA A 260 41.09 16.18 13.54
N THR A 261 41.82 15.56 12.61
CA THR A 261 43.15 14.99 12.86
C THR A 261 44.18 16.09 13.08
N MET A 262 44.14 17.16 12.28
CA MET A 262 45.00 18.33 12.50
C MET A 262 44.69 18.99 13.83
N TYR A 263 43.41 19.16 14.18
CA TYR A 263 43.00 19.76 15.45
C TYR A 263 43.50 18.94 16.65
N THR A 264 43.31 17.63 16.63
CA THR A 264 43.71 16.75 17.75
C THR A 264 45.22 16.57 17.88
N GLN A 265 45.98 16.61 16.78
CA GLN A 265 47.43 16.37 16.83
C GLN A 265 48.26 17.65 16.99
N PHE A 266 47.81 18.78 16.45
CA PHE A 266 48.61 20.01 16.45
C PHE A 266 48.24 21.00 17.56
N LEU A 267 46.97 21.08 18.00
CA LEU A 267 46.64 21.98 19.11
C LEU A 267 47.44 21.68 20.39
N PRO A 268 47.60 20.43 20.83
CA PRO A 268 48.35 20.15 22.06
C PRO A 268 49.82 20.58 21.95
N LYS A 269 50.41 20.47 20.75
CA LYS A 269 51.80 20.89 20.48
C LYS A 269 51.95 22.41 20.44
N ILE A 270 50.94 23.11 19.93
CA ILE A 270 50.91 24.58 19.93
C ILE A 270 50.75 25.11 21.37
N HIS A 271 49.87 24.52 22.18
CA HIS A 271 49.73 24.89 23.59
C HIS A 271 51.02 24.66 24.36
N ALA A 272 51.67 23.49 24.20
CA ALA A 272 52.95 23.21 24.84
C ALA A 272 54.08 24.18 24.42
N ALA A 273 54.11 24.59 23.14
CA ALA A 273 55.08 25.56 22.65
C ALA A 273 54.83 26.98 23.19
N ILE A 274 53.55 27.37 23.37
CA ILE A 274 53.16 28.65 23.98
C ILE A 274 53.53 28.66 25.47
N ASP A 275 53.27 27.58 26.21
CA ASP A 275 53.63 27.45 27.62
C ASP A 275 55.16 27.53 27.82
N THR A 276 55.93 26.87 26.95
CA THR A 276 57.41 26.92 26.98
C THR A 276 57.96 28.32 26.69
N LEU A 277 57.29 29.11 25.84
CA LEU A 277 57.67 30.49 25.54
C LEU A 277 57.30 31.46 26.68
N GLN A 278 56.24 31.17 27.45
CA GLN A 278 55.85 31.97 28.62
C GLN A 278 56.82 31.76 29.80
N ASP A 279 57.35 30.54 29.97
CA ASP A 279 58.35 30.22 31.00
C ASP A 279 59.74 30.84 30.75
N HIS A 280 60.01 31.37 29.55
CA HIS A 280 61.27 32.07 29.22
C HIS A 280 61.17 33.61 29.32
N VAL A 281 60.00 34.14 29.65
CA VAL A 281 59.74 35.60 29.76
C VAL A 281 59.46 36.02 31.22
N ALA A 282 59.51 35.09 32.18
CA ALA A 282 59.48 35.33 33.63
C ALA A 282 60.89 35.21 34.24
#